data_AF-A0A182X472-F1
#
_entry.id   AF-A0A182X472-F1
#
_cell.length_a   1.000
_cell.length_b   1.000
_cell.length_c   1.000
_cell.angle_alpha   90.00
_cell.angle_beta   90.00
_cell.angle_gamma   90.00
#
_symmetry.space_group_name_H-M   'P 1'
#
loop_
_entity.id
_entity.type
_entity.pdbx_description
1 polymer ?
#
loop_
_entity_poly.entity_id
_entity_poly.type
_entity_poly.pdbx_seq_one_letter_code
_entity_poly.pdbx_strand_id
1 'polypeptide(L)'
;MRWLVKQKSELDRVAGQENTYLRLKALSSMAKKISPSRNDYVVQLKYKQSTRLLRFDSYRNVIQNMTIPQDVRKVKITVEGIGVGLLEVMYKYRVNLVNFEHRFQLDLQKQNTSSDNELRLKVCANYIPTLRNSHSNMALIEVTLPSGYAVDRNPISEQTTENPIRYIEIRYGGTSVILYFGNMGSERNCFTVTAYRRFKVALNRP
;
A
#
# COMPACT_ATOMS: atom_id res chain seq x y z
N MET A 1 24.31 -4.16 3.22
CA MET A 1 23.37 -3.49 4.18
C MET A 1 22.73 -2.23 3.60
N ARG A 2 23.49 -1.20 3.20
CA ARG A 2 22.93 0.11 2.79
C ARG A 2 21.81 0.04 1.75
N TRP A 3 21.96 -0.81 0.73
CA TRP A 3 20.92 -1.02 -0.28
C TRP A 3 19.64 -1.65 0.32
N LEU A 4 19.77 -2.75 1.09
CA LEU A 4 18.64 -3.44 1.73
C LEU A 4 17.84 -2.53 2.68
N VAL A 5 18.50 -1.62 3.39
CA VAL A 5 17.84 -0.65 4.28
C VAL A 5 17.00 0.35 3.50
N LYS A 6 17.51 0.85 2.35
CA LYS A 6 16.79 1.81 1.50
C LYS A 6 15.53 1.23 0.86
N GLN A 7 15.47 -0.08 0.67
CA GLN A 7 14.36 -0.74 -0.01
C GLN A 7 13.13 -0.96 0.88
N LYS A 8 13.08 -0.39 2.10
CA LYS A 8 11.99 -0.61 3.05
C LYS A 8 10.60 -0.33 2.49
N SER A 9 10.36 0.83 1.88
CA SER A 9 9.01 1.16 1.37
C SER A 9 8.60 0.36 0.14
N GLU A 10 9.56 0.03 -0.73
CA GLU A 10 9.29 -0.70 -1.97
C GLU A 10 9.12 -2.20 -1.72
N LEU A 11 9.92 -2.81 -0.82
CA LEU A 11 9.70 -4.21 -0.44
C LEU A 11 8.42 -4.42 0.36
N ASP A 12 8.08 -3.52 1.28
CA ASP A 12 6.86 -3.63 2.09
C ASP A 12 5.58 -3.43 1.22
N ARG A 13 5.69 -2.72 0.09
CA ARG A 13 4.58 -2.48 -0.87
C ARG A 13 4.50 -3.48 -2.03
N VAL A 14 5.63 -3.97 -2.53
CA VAL A 14 5.71 -4.69 -3.83
C VAL A 14 6.22 -6.12 -3.69
N ALA A 15 7.04 -6.43 -2.69
CA ALA A 15 7.81 -7.68 -2.69
C ALA A 15 7.18 -8.83 -1.88
N GLY A 16 6.02 -8.62 -1.26
CA GLY A 16 5.30 -9.65 -0.53
C GLY A 16 5.90 -9.99 0.85
N GLN A 17 5.22 -10.88 1.57
CA GLN A 17 5.52 -11.22 2.97
C GLN A 17 6.88 -11.93 3.13
N GLU A 18 7.27 -12.79 2.18
CA GLU A 18 8.52 -13.57 2.23
C GLU A 18 9.77 -12.68 2.16
N ASN A 19 9.77 -11.70 1.25
CA ASN A 19 10.89 -10.78 1.10
C ASN A 19 11.04 -9.86 2.31
N THR A 20 9.93 -9.53 2.99
CA THR A 20 9.95 -8.80 4.27
C THR A 20 10.63 -9.63 5.36
N TYR A 21 10.27 -10.91 5.49
CA TYR A 21 10.88 -11.82 6.47
C TYR A 21 12.39 -11.98 6.25
N LEU A 22 12.81 -12.31 5.01
CA LEU A 22 14.23 -12.49 4.69
C LEU A 22 15.03 -11.21 4.91
N ARG A 23 14.47 -10.04 4.55
CA ARG A 23 15.11 -8.74 4.79
C ARG A 23 15.31 -8.49 6.28
N LEU A 24 14.27 -8.66 7.09
CA LEU A 24 14.36 -8.45 8.54
C LEU A 24 15.36 -9.41 9.19
N LYS A 25 15.36 -10.68 8.77
CA LYS A 25 16.32 -11.68 9.25
C LYS A 25 17.76 -11.29 8.92
N ALA A 26 18.03 -10.89 7.68
CA ALA A 26 19.36 -10.48 7.24
C ALA A 26 19.83 -9.20 7.95
N LEU A 27 18.97 -8.19 8.04
CA LEU A 27 19.28 -6.93 8.73
C LEU A 27 19.52 -7.13 10.23
N SER A 28 18.68 -7.93 10.90
CA SER A 28 18.84 -8.26 12.32
C SER A 28 20.15 -9.00 12.59
N SER A 29 20.47 -10.01 11.75
CA SER A 29 21.69 -10.80 11.88
C SER A 29 22.95 -9.95 11.69
N MET A 30 22.91 -9.02 10.74
CA MET A 30 24.01 -8.08 10.51
C MET A 30 24.11 -7.04 11.63
N ALA A 31 22.98 -6.48 12.09
CA ALA A 31 22.94 -5.49 13.16
C ALA A 31 23.56 -6.06 14.45
N LYS A 32 23.32 -7.33 14.78
CA LYS A 32 23.97 -8.00 15.92
C LYS A 32 25.50 -8.00 15.86
N LYS A 33 26.10 -8.04 14.66
CA LYS A 33 27.55 -8.09 14.48
C LYS A 33 28.21 -6.72 14.41
N ILE A 34 27.50 -5.71 13.93
CA ILE A 34 28.08 -4.38 13.68
C ILE A 34 27.65 -3.30 14.68
N SER A 35 26.66 -3.57 15.51
CA SER A 35 26.20 -2.59 16.50
C SER A 35 27.22 -2.47 17.62
N PRO A 36 27.64 -1.26 17.99
CA PRO A 36 28.53 -1.04 19.12
C PRO A 36 27.84 -1.42 20.43
N SER A 37 28.62 -1.67 21.48
CA SER A 37 28.12 -1.99 22.82
C SER A 37 27.33 -0.85 23.47
N ARG A 38 27.57 0.40 23.02
CA ARG A 38 26.89 1.60 23.50
C ARG A 38 26.53 2.53 22.33
N ASN A 39 25.38 3.18 22.47
CA ASN A 39 24.96 4.33 21.67
C ASN A 39 25.10 5.60 22.51
N ASP A 40 25.78 6.60 21.95
CA ASP A 40 25.91 7.96 22.47
C ASP A 40 26.22 8.89 21.28
N TYR A 41 25.16 9.35 20.62
CA TYR A 41 25.29 10.23 19.47
C TYR A 41 24.19 11.30 19.45
N VAL A 42 24.53 12.43 18.83
CA VAL A 42 23.64 13.56 18.61
C VAL A 42 23.39 13.67 17.11
N VAL A 43 22.12 13.75 16.74
CA VAL A 43 21.67 14.03 15.38
C VAL A 43 21.17 15.46 15.33
N GLN A 44 21.90 16.29 14.59
CA GLN A 44 21.48 17.64 14.25
C GLN A 44 20.74 17.62 12.92
N LEU A 45 19.49 18.07 12.96
CA LEU A 45 18.63 18.24 11.80
C LEU A 45 18.42 19.72 11.52
N LYS A 46 18.88 20.18 10.35
CA LYS A 46 18.71 21.56 9.90
C LYS A 46 17.87 21.61 8.64
N TYR A 47 16.78 22.39 8.69
CA TYR A 47 15.91 22.66 7.55
C TYR A 47 15.46 24.11 7.59
N LYS A 48 15.61 24.84 6.48
CA LYS A 48 15.41 26.30 6.44
C LYS A 48 16.19 26.99 7.58
N GLN A 49 15.51 27.78 8.41
CA GLN A 49 16.05 28.43 9.60
C GLN A 49 15.88 27.60 10.90
N SER A 50 15.20 26.46 10.82
CA SER A 50 14.99 25.58 11.98
C SER A 50 16.15 24.63 12.15
N THR A 51 16.62 24.51 13.39
CA THR A 51 17.59 23.50 13.81
C THR A 51 17.01 22.70 14.96
N ARG A 52 17.11 21.38 14.88
CA ARG A 52 16.70 20.45 15.93
C ARG A 52 17.89 19.56 16.28
N LEU A 53 18.09 19.32 17.57
CA LEU A 53 19.12 18.45 18.11
C LEU A 53 18.42 17.28 18.80
N LEU A 54 18.75 16.07 18.39
CA LEU A 54 18.21 14.83 18.93
C LEU A 54 19.36 14.02 19.52
N ARG A 55 19.32 13.72 20.81
CA ARG A 55 20.34 12.93 21.49
C ARG A 55 19.84 11.51 21.69
N PHE A 56 20.67 10.54 21.34
CA PHE A 56 20.39 9.11 21.47
C PHE A 56 21.44 8.49 22.39
N ASP A 57 20.99 7.87 23.48
CA ASP A 57 21.81 7.15 24.45
C ASP A 57 21.33 5.69 24.61
N SER A 58 22.18 4.79 25.10
CA SER A 58 21.87 3.36 25.28
C SER A 58 20.70 3.05 26.22
N TYR A 59 20.29 4.00 27.06
CA TYR A 59 19.23 3.80 28.04
C TYR A 59 17.87 4.27 27.51
N ARG A 60 17.88 5.22 26.56
CA ARG A 60 16.71 5.76 25.89
C ARG A 60 16.61 5.21 24.47
N ASN A 61 16.05 4.00 24.34
CA ASN A 61 15.53 3.49 23.06
C ASN A 61 14.28 4.28 22.64
N VAL A 62 14.44 5.56 22.29
CA VAL A 62 13.33 6.43 21.92
C VAL A 62 13.38 6.64 20.41
N ILE A 63 12.41 6.06 19.72
CA ILE A 63 12.10 6.42 18.33
C ILE A 63 11.67 7.90 18.34
N GLN A 64 12.39 8.74 17.61
CA GLN A 64 12.08 10.16 17.47
C GLN A 64 11.40 10.40 16.13
N ASN A 65 10.10 10.68 16.17
CA ASN A 65 9.32 11.03 14.98
C ASN A 65 9.16 12.54 14.89
N MET A 66 9.38 13.10 13.71
CA MET A 66 9.21 14.52 13.46
C MET A 66 8.58 14.74 12.09
N THR A 67 7.66 15.71 12.01
CA THR A 67 7.07 16.16 10.75
C THR A 67 7.85 17.35 10.22
N ILE A 68 8.23 17.31 8.95
CA ILE A 68 8.86 18.42 8.23
C ILE A 68 7.78 19.16 7.43
N PRO A 69 7.74 20.50 7.45
CA PRO A 69 6.81 21.28 6.63
C PRO A 69 6.95 21.00 5.13
N GLN A 70 5.84 21.09 4.39
CA GLN A 70 5.78 20.71 2.97
C GLN A 70 6.64 21.58 2.04
N ASP A 71 6.95 22.80 2.45
CA ASP A 71 7.69 23.77 1.66
C ASP A 71 9.23 23.70 1.88
N VAL A 72 9.71 22.67 2.57
CA VAL A 72 11.13 22.38 2.75
C VAL A 72 11.66 21.57 1.56
N ARG A 73 12.61 22.15 0.81
CA ARG A 73 13.26 21.47 -0.34
C ARG A 73 14.53 20.69 0.03
N LYS A 74 15.20 21.08 1.12
CA LYS A 74 16.48 20.52 1.54
C LYS A 74 16.50 20.35 3.05
N VAL A 75 17.04 19.22 3.48
CA VAL A 75 17.26 18.86 4.88
C VAL A 75 18.71 18.46 5.02
N LYS A 76 19.44 19.11 5.93
CA LYS A 76 20.81 18.74 6.29
C LYS A 76 20.77 17.96 7.59
N ILE A 77 21.37 16.77 7.57
CA ILE A 77 21.52 15.93 8.75
C ILE A 77 23.00 15.80 9.07
N THR A 78 23.38 16.15 10.29
CA THR A 78 24.74 15.99 10.82
C THR A 78 24.65 15.05 12.03
N VAL A 79 25.52 14.05 12.09
CA VAL A 79 25.55 13.06 13.17
C VAL A 79 26.92 13.09 13.80
N GLU A 80 26.96 13.23 15.12
CA GLU A 80 28.19 13.34 15.90
C GLU A 80 28.13 12.40 17.10
N GLY A 81 29.19 11.64 17.34
CA GLY A 81 29.28 10.65 18.44
C GLY A 81 29.46 9.23 17.94
N ILE A 82 29.09 8.26 18.78
CA ILE A 82 29.33 6.82 18.55
C ILE A 82 28.01 6.07 18.69
N GLY A 83 27.67 5.26 17.69
CA GLY A 83 26.47 4.44 17.75
C GLY A 83 26.02 3.96 16.38
N VAL A 84 24.92 3.21 16.38
CA VAL A 84 24.21 2.83 15.16
C VAL A 84 22.75 3.27 15.30
N GLY A 85 22.26 3.95 14.28
CA GLY A 85 20.90 4.44 14.20
C GLY A 85 20.39 4.42 12.76
N LEU A 86 19.07 4.46 12.61
CA LEU A 86 18.41 4.51 11.32
C LEU A 86 17.69 5.85 11.15
N LEU A 87 18.01 6.55 10.05
CA LEU A 87 17.37 7.80 9.68
C LEU A 87 16.45 7.53 8.50
N GLU A 88 15.14 7.68 8.72
CA GLU A 88 14.12 7.45 7.70
C GLU A 88 13.42 8.77 7.34
N VAL A 89 13.28 9.03 6.04
CA VAL A 89 12.46 10.13 5.54
C VAL A 89 11.24 9.52 4.86
N MET A 90 10.06 9.77 5.41
CA MET A 90 8.79 9.26 4.90
C MET A 90 8.07 10.35 4.11
N TYR A 91 7.74 10.06 2.85
CA TYR A 91 7.00 10.98 2.00
C TYR A 91 5.54 10.54 1.89
N LYS A 92 4.62 11.49 2.08
CA LYS A 92 3.18 11.29 1.83
C LYS A 92 2.75 12.21 0.72
N TYR A 93 2.54 11.64 -0.47
CA TYR A 93 2.12 12.38 -1.65
C TYR A 93 0.60 12.42 -1.74
N ARG A 94 0.06 13.55 -2.24
CA ARG A 94 -1.29 13.63 -2.79
C ARG A 94 -1.14 13.68 -4.30
N VAL A 95 -1.54 12.61 -4.97
CA VAL A 95 -1.55 12.51 -6.43
C VAL A 95 -2.99 12.57 -6.91
N ASN A 96 -3.18 13.02 -8.15
CA ASN A 96 -4.50 13.02 -8.76
C ASN A 96 -4.95 11.57 -9.01
N LEU A 97 -6.24 11.31 -8.81
CA LEU A 97 -6.85 10.05 -9.18
C LEU A 97 -7.00 10.02 -10.70
N VAL A 98 -6.23 9.16 -11.36
CA VAL A 98 -6.22 8.99 -12.81
C VAL A 98 -6.21 7.50 -13.15
N ASN A 99 -6.82 7.14 -14.27
CA ASN A 99 -6.75 5.76 -14.76
C ASN A 99 -5.31 5.44 -15.15
N PHE A 100 -4.82 4.30 -14.68
CA PHE A 100 -3.48 3.81 -14.97
C PHE A 100 -3.52 2.30 -15.11
N GLU A 101 -2.98 1.82 -16.22
CA GLU A 101 -2.86 0.41 -16.52
C GLU A 101 -1.40 0.06 -16.76
N HIS A 102 -0.93 -0.98 -16.08
CA HIS A 102 0.40 -1.53 -16.32
C HIS A 102 0.35 -3.03 -16.18
N ARG A 103 0.50 -3.74 -17.30
CA ARG A 103 0.47 -5.22 -17.38
C ARG A 103 -0.85 -5.85 -16.97
N PHE A 104 -1.86 -5.06 -16.68
CA PHE A 104 -3.24 -5.46 -16.45
C PHE A 104 -4.14 -4.52 -17.22
N GLN A 105 -5.22 -5.07 -17.77
CA GLN A 105 -6.34 -4.31 -18.29
C GLN A 105 -7.48 -4.40 -17.28
N LEU A 106 -8.11 -3.27 -16.97
CA LEU A 106 -9.20 -3.18 -16.00
C LEU A 106 -10.35 -2.36 -16.58
N ASP A 107 -11.46 -3.03 -16.86
CA ASP A 107 -12.67 -2.39 -17.34
C ASP A 107 -13.76 -2.38 -16.28
N LEU A 108 -14.43 -1.23 -16.17
CA LEU A 108 -15.53 -1.01 -15.25
C LEU A 108 -16.78 -0.62 -16.04
N GLN A 109 -17.89 -1.29 -15.77
CA GLN A 109 -19.18 -0.98 -16.37
C GLN A 109 -20.26 -0.93 -15.28
N LYS A 110 -20.85 0.26 -15.09
CA LYS A 110 -22.05 0.40 -14.26
C LYS A 110 -23.23 -0.25 -14.98
N GLN A 111 -23.88 -1.21 -14.34
CA GLN A 111 -25.11 -1.82 -14.83
C GLN A 111 -26.32 -0.95 -14.45
N ASN A 112 -27.35 -0.95 -15.30
CA ASN A 112 -28.60 -0.27 -14.99
C ASN A 112 -29.34 -1.05 -13.90
N THR A 113 -29.75 -0.33 -12.87
CA THR A 113 -30.56 -0.83 -11.75
C THR A 113 -31.92 -0.14 -11.78
N SER A 114 -32.95 -0.80 -11.23
CA SER A 114 -34.28 -0.21 -11.07
C SER A 114 -34.37 0.78 -9.91
N SER A 115 -33.33 0.86 -9.07
CA SER A 115 -33.27 1.71 -7.88
C SER A 115 -32.04 2.61 -7.89
N ASP A 116 -32.24 3.90 -7.64
CA ASP A 116 -31.15 4.87 -7.43
C ASP A 116 -30.28 4.55 -6.19
N ASN A 117 -30.81 3.74 -5.27
CA ASN A 117 -30.11 3.32 -4.06
C ASN A 117 -29.26 2.06 -4.28
N GLU A 118 -29.30 1.47 -5.47
CA GLU A 118 -28.55 0.25 -5.80
C GLU A 118 -27.47 0.56 -6.83
N LEU A 119 -26.24 0.17 -6.52
CA LEU A 119 -25.09 0.23 -7.42
C LEU A 119 -24.70 -1.20 -7.80
N ARG A 120 -24.83 -1.52 -9.09
CA ARG A 120 -24.27 -2.74 -9.68
C ARG A 120 -23.11 -2.37 -10.59
N LEU A 121 -21.92 -2.82 -10.24
CA LEU A 121 -20.68 -2.53 -10.96
C LEU A 121 -20.10 -3.84 -11.49
N LYS A 122 -20.11 -4.02 -12.81
CA LYS A 122 -19.40 -5.09 -13.48
C LYS A 122 -17.93 -4.70 -13.61
N VAL A 123 -17.07 -5.54 -13.04
CA VAL A 123 -15.61 -5.40 -13.06
C VAL A 123 -15.06 -6.54 -13.89
N CYS A 124 -14.21 -6.22 -14.85
CA CYS A 124 -13.49 -7.19 -15.65
C CYS A 124 -12.00 -6.86 -15.64
N ALA A 125 -11.16 -7.86 -15.36
CA ALA A 125 -9.72 -7.70 -15.39
C ALA A 125 -9.03 -8.88 -16.08
N ASN A 126 -7.90 -8.62 -16.70
CA ASN A 126 -7.02 -9.65 -17.25
C ASN A 126 -5.57 -9.18 -17.24
N TYR A 127 -4.66 -10.14 -17.15
CA TYR A 127 -3.23 -9.89 -17.26
C TYR A 127 -2.83 -9.77 -18.73
N ILE A 128 -1.93 -8.85 -19.03
CA ILE A 128 -1.35 -8.68 -20.37
C ILE A 128 -0.04 -9.51 -20.39
N PRO A 129 0.00 -10.67 -21.06
CA PRO A 129 1.16 -11.56 -21.02
C PRO A 129 2.42 -10.92 -21.63
N THR A 130 3.61 -11.45 -21.27
CA THR A 130 4.87 -11.22 -21.99
C THR A 130 5.32 -12.53 -22.62
N LEU A 131 6.29 -12.46 -23.53
CA LEU A 131 7.00 -13.64 -24.06
C LEU A 131 7.53 -14.59 -22.98
N ARG A 132 7.86 -14.07 -21.78
CA ARG A 132 8.41 -14.88 -20.68
C ARG A 132 7.35 -15.33 -19.67
N ASN A 133 6.30 -14.53 -19.47
CA ASN A 133 5.31 -14.76 -18.41
C ASN A 133 3.90 -14.72 -19.02
N SER A 134 3.27 -15.89 -19.11
CA SER A 134 1.88 -16.04 -19.56
C SER A 134 0.86 -15.65 -18.48
N HIS A 135 1.22 -15.80 -17.20
CA HIS A 135 0.38 -15.46 -16.05
C HIS A 135 1.09 -14.50 -15.09
N SER A 136 0.29 -13.80 -14.27
CA SER A 136 0.76 -13.05 -13.11
C SER A 136 1.08 -13.98 -11.93
N ASN A 137 1.65 -13.41 -10.87
CA ASN A 137 1.60 -14.01 -9.54
C ASN A 137 0.16 -13.92 -8.97
N MET A 138 -0.02 -14.19 -7.68
CA MET A 138 -1.28 -13.91 -6.97
C MET A 138 -1.75 -12.48 -7.26
N ALA A 139 -3.00 -12.36 -7.69
CA ALA A 139 -3.60 -11.09 -8.08
C ALA A 139 -4.74 -10.73 -7.12
N LEU A 140 -4.89 -9.44 -6.88
CA LEU A 140 -5.96 -8.91 -6.04
C LEU A 140 -6.69 -7.80 -6.78
N ILE A 141 -8.01 -7.75 -6.58
CA ILE A 141 -8.84 -6.62 -7.02
C ILE A 141 -9.48 -6.02 -5.79
N GLU A 142 -9.23 -4.74 -5.54
CA GLU A 142 -9.90 -3.97 -4.50
C GLU A 142 -10.92 -3.03 -5.14
N VAL A 143 -12.19 -3.18 -4.76
CA VAL A 143 -13.29 -2.30 -5.16
C VAL A 143 -13.61 -1.39 -3.99
N THR A 144 -13.24 -0.11 -4.12
CA THR A 144 -13.58 0.94 -3.15
C THR A 144 -14.88 1.60 -3.55
N LEU A 145 -15.83 1.69 -2.62
CA LEU A 145 -17.15 2.25 -2.90
C LEU A 145 -17.21 3.78 -2.70
N PRO A 146 -18.13 4.46 -3.41
CA PRO A 146 -18.43 5.86 -3.14
C PRO A 146 -18.92 6.09 -1.72
N SER A 147 -18.70 7.30 -1.22
CA SER A 147 -19.18 7.70 0.11
C SER A 147 -20.70 7.50 0.23
N GLY A 148 -21.11 6.84 1.33
CA GLY A 148 -22.50 6.52 1.63
C GLY A 148 -23.01 5.19 1.06
N TYR A 149 -22.20 4.46 0.29
CA TYR A 149 -22.51 3.10 -0.15
C TYR A 149 -21.83 2.05 0.73
N ALA A 150 -22.50 0.92 0.94
CA ALA A 150 -21.93 -0.25 1.57
C ALA A 150 -22.44 -1.53 0.90
N VAL A 151 -21.59 -2.55 0.85
CA VAL A 151 -21.97 -3.89 0.40
C VAL A 151 -22.72 -4.66 1.47
N ASP A 152 -23.52 -5.64 1.03
CA ASP A 152 -24.10 -6.67 1.89
C ASP A 152 -23.14 -7.85 2.09
N ARG A 153 -23.58 -8.88 2.84
CA ARG A 153 -22.73 -10.04 3.19
C ARG A 153 -22.19 -10.80 1.98
N ASN A 154 -22.97 -10.91 0.91
CA ASN A 154 -22.60 -11.62 -0.32
C ASN A 154 -22.76 -10.68 -1.53
N PRO A 155 -21.78 -9.79 -1.79
CA PRO A 155 -21.96 -8.74 -2.78
C PRO A 155 -21.56 -9.11 -4.20
N ILE A 156 -21.00 -10.30 -4.40
CA ILE A 156 -20.45 -10.74 -5.69
C ILE A 156 -21.45 -11.64 -6.41
N SER A 157 -21.71 -11.34 -7.68
CA SER A 157 -22.55 -12.13 -8.58
C SER A 157 -21.93 -12.20 -9.98
N GLU A 158 -22.49 -13.02 -10.88
CA GLU A 158 -22.10 -13.08 -12.30
C GLU A 158 -20.58 -13.32 -12.51
N GLN A 159 -19.96 -14.08 -11.61
CA GLN A 159 -18.53 -14.36 -11.67
C GLN A 159 -18.20 -15.37 -12.78
N THR A 160 -17.08 -15.15 -13.46
CA THR A 160 -16.53 -16.08 -14.44
C THR A 160 -16.03 -17.37 -13.77
N THR A 161 -16.20 -18.50 -14.45
CA THR A 161 -15.87 -19.83 -13.90
C THR A 161 -14.48 -20.33 -14.25
N GLU A 162 -13.86 -19.80 -15.31
CA GLU A 162 -12.55 -20.26 -15.82
C GLU A 162 -11.43 -20.09 -14.79
N ASN A 163 -11.38 -18.94 -14.12
CA ASN A 163 -10.45 -18.66 -13.04
C ASN A 163 -11.24 -18.11 -11.84
N PRO A 164 -11.60 -18.99 -10.87
CA PRO A 164 -12.51 -18.64 -9.80
C PRO A 164 -11.84 -17.79 -8.72
N ILE A 165 -12.63 -16.89 -8.14
CA ILE A 165 -12.24 -16.12 -6.94
C ILE A 165 -11.98 -17.09 -5.79
N ARG A 166 -10.80 -17.00 -5.19
CA ARG A 166 -10.36 -17.89 -4.11
C ARG A 166 -10.88 -17.46 -2.74
N TYR A 167 -10.93 -16.16 -2.52
CA TYR A 167 -11.34 -15.58 -1.26
C TYR A 167 -11.89 -14.17 -1.49
N ILE A 168 -12.90 -13.80 -0.68
CA ILE A 168 -13.52 -12.49 -0.70
C ILE A 168 -13.40 -11.91 0.70
N GLU A 169 -12.84 -10.71 0.81
CA GLU A 169 -12.70 -10.00 2.07
C GLU A 169 -13.48 -8.68 2.01
N ILE A 170 -14.34 -8.45 3.00
CA ILE A 170 -15.08 -7.18 3.14
C ILE A 170 -14.43 -6.38 4.28
N ARG A 171 -13.97 -5.17 3.96
CA ARG A 171 -13.27 -4.28 4.91
C ARG A 171 -14.06 -2.99 5.14
N TYR A 172 -13.65 -2.27 6.19
CA TYR A 172 -14.10 -0.93 6.52
C TYR A 172 -15.64 -0.80 6.65
N GLY A 173 -16.29 -1.81 7.24
CA GLY A 173 -17.74 -1.79 7.41
C GLY A 173 -18.54 -1.92 6.10
N GLY A 174 -17.95 -2.53 5.07
CA GLY A 174 -18.62 -2.76 3.79
C GLY A 174 -18.30 -1.72 2.71
N THR A 175 -17.33 -0.83 2.91
CA THR A 175 -16.98 0.20 1.91
C THR A 175 -15.83 -0.21 0.99
N SER A 176 -15.14 -1.33 1.28
CA SER A 176 -14.14 -1.94 0.39
C SER A 176 -14.33 -3.44 0.32
N VAL A 177 -14.24 -3.99 -0.88
CA VAL A 177 -14.28 -5.44 -1.14
C VAL A 177 -13.00 -5.84 -1.87
N ILE A 178 -12.29 -6.81 -1.32
CA ILE A 178 -11.05 -7.33 -1.87
C ILE A 178 -11.28 -8.76 -2.35
N LEU A 179 -10.95 -9.03 -3.61
CA LEU A 179 -11.08 -10.34 -4.24
C LEU A 179 -9.69 -10.90 -4.54
N TYR A 180 -9.49 -12.17 -4.16
CA TYR A 180 -8.21 -12.86 -4.29
C TYR A 180 -8.26 -13.89 -5.41
N PHE A 181 -7.26 -13.83 -6.30
CA PHE A 181 -7.06 -14.78 -7.39
C PHE A 181 -5.69 -15.44 -7.25
N GLY A 182 -5.61 -16.74 -7.54
CA GLY A 182 -4.34 -17.47 -7.46
C GLY A 182 -3.29 -16.95 -8.46
N ASN A 183 -3.76 -16.61 -9.66
CA ASN A 183 -3.04 -15.87 -10.69
C ASN A 183 -4.07 -15.28 -11.68
N MET A 184 -3.62 -14.51 -12.67
CA MET A 184 -4.42 -14.11 -13.82
C MET A 184 -3.59 -14.25 -15.09
N GLY A 185 -4.18 -14.80 -16.14
CA GLY A 185 -3.63 -14.80 -17.50
C GLY A 185 -4.40 -13.83 -18.41
N SER A 186 -4.40 -14.13 -19.70
CA SER A 186 -5.14 -13.35 -20.71
C SER A 186 -6.66 -13.54 -20.64
N GLU A 187 -7.14 -14.53 -19.89
CA GLU A 187 -8.56 -14.76 -19.68
C GLU A 187 -9.24 -13.60 -18.96
N ARG A 188 -10.47 -13.29 -19.36
CA ARG A 188 -11.28 -12.21 -18.77
C ARG A 188 -11.89 -12.68 -17.47
N ASN A 189 -11.36 -12.19 -16.36
CA ASN A 189 -11.88 -12.42 -15.01
C ASN A 189 -12.92 -11.35 -14.71
N CYS A 190 -14.21 -11.71 -14.78
CA CYS A 190 -15.30 -10.77 -14.58
C CYS A 190 -16.18 -11.16 -13.40
N PHE A 191 -16.73 -10.15 -12.72
CA PHE A 191 -17.73 -10.30 -11.67
C PHE A 191 -18.51 -9.00 -11.51
N THR A 192 -19.68 -9.08 -10.89
CA THR A 192 -20.51 -7.92 -10.58
C THR A 192 -20.54 -7.71 -9.07
N VAL A 193 -20.17 -6.50 -8.63
CA VAL A 193 -20.29 -6.05 -7.24
C VAL A 193 -21.59 -5.29 -7.07
N THR A 194 -22.39 -5.70 -6.08
CA THR A 194 -23.63 -5.01 -5.70
C THR A 194 -23.46 -4.30 -4.36
N ALA A 195 -23.77 -3.02 -4.33
CA ALA A 195 -23.72 -2.18 -3.14
C ALA A 195 -24.97 -1.31 -3.02
N TYR A 196 -25.33 -0.95 -1.78
CA TYR A 196 -26.51 -0.15 -1.51
C TYR A 196 -26.15 1.17 -0.83
N ARG A 197 -26.87 2.23 -1.19
CA ARG A 197 -26.75 3.54 -0.55
C ARG A 197 -27.35 3.46 0.86
N ARG A 198 -26.49 3.45 1.87
CA ARG A 198 -26.87 3.45 3.30
C ARG A 198 -27.00 4.85 3.87
N PHE A 199 -26.29 5.83 3.30
CA PHE A 199 -26.29 7.21 3.78
C PHE A 199 -26.50 8.21 2.64
N LYS A 200 -27.18 9.31 2.96
CA LYS A 200 -27.33 10.44 2.03
C LYS A 200 -26.08 11.31 2.09
N VAL A 201 -25.23 11.19 1.08
CA VAL A 201 -24.06 12.05 0.89
C VAL A 201 -24.24 12.83 -0.41
N ALA A 202 -23.77 14.08 -0.43
CA ALA A 202 -23.76 14.96 -1.59
C ALA A 202 -22.32 15.37 -1.92
N LEU A 203 -22.07 15.79 -3.16
CA LEU A 203 -20.73 16.17 -3.66
C LEU A 203 -19.70 15.03 -3.51
N ASN A 204 -20.12 13.82 -3.87
CA ASN A 204 -19.25 12.65 -3.86
C ASN A 204 -18.08 12.84 -4.82
N ARG A 205 -16.89 12.52 -4.32
CA ARG A 205 -15.69 12.40 -5.15
C ARG A 205 -15.70 11.03 -5.87
N PRO A 206 -15.10 10.96 -7.07
CA PRO A 206 -14.84 9.69 -7.73
C PRO A 206 -13.87 8.83 -6.92
#